data_AF-A0A7R8WQN4-F1
#
_entry.id   AF-A0A7R8WQN4-F1
#
_cell.length_a   1.000
_cell.length_b   1.000
_cell.length_c   1.000
_cell.angle_alpha   90.00
_cell.angle_beta   90.00
_cell.angle_gamma   90.00
#
_symmetry.space_group_name_H-M   'P 1'
#
loop_
_entity.id
_entity.type
_entity.pdbx_description
1 polymer ?
#
loop_
_entity_poly.entity_id
_entity_poly.type
_entity_poly.pdbx_seq_one_letter_code
_entity_poly.pdbx_strand_id
1 'polypeptide(L)'
;MSKTSPAQLDAETLKGHAITALEDTKAQDIATLDVRGISDVADFLLIATGTSDRHVGAVARNLVDDLRDKHGERPIGVEGEGSGADWILIDYGVIIVHVMREETRSYYDLDTLWGERARELLLQHQQQQP
;
A
#
# COMPACT_ATOMS: atom_id res chain seq x y z
N MET A 1 8.68 -10.56 -18.46
CA MET A 1 8.03 -10.05 -19.69
C MET A 1 7.37 -8.74 -19.34
N SER A 2 7.94 -7.63 -19.81
CA SER A 2 7.52 -6.27 -19.48
C SER A 2 6.12 -6.00 -20.01
N LYS A 3 5.18 -5.69 -19.10
CA LYS A 3 3.90 -5.06 -19.45
C LYS A 3 4.14 -3.56 -19.34
N THR A 4 4.31 -2.88 -20.46
CA THR A 4 4.25 -1.41 -20.49
C THR A 4 3.35 -1.00 -21.63
N SER A 5 2.05 -0.86 -21.30
CA SER A 5 1.07 -0.19 -22.13
C SER A 5 1.09 1.31 -21.77
N PRO A 6 0.98 2.24 -22.72
CA PRO A 6 1.19 3.68 -22.49
C PRO A 6 0.10 4.40 -21.69
N ALA A 7 -0.91 3.67 -21.20
CA ALA A 7 -2.12 4.22 -20.60
C ALA A 7 -2.25 4.03 -19.08
N GLN A 8 -1.24 3.41 -18.44
CA GLN A 8 -1.26 3.12 -17.02
C GLN A 8 0.04 3.67 -16.42
N LEU A 9 -0.08 4.56 -15.43
CA LEU A 9 1.06 5.12 -14.71
C LEU A 9 2.01 3.99 -14.29
N ASP A 10 3.31 4.24 -14.34
CA ASP A 10 4.26 3.30 -13.74
C ASP A 10 4.00 3.22 -12.21
N ALA A 11 4.24 2.04 -11.64
CA ALA A 11 3.94 1.76 -10.22
C ALA A 11 4.67 2.73 -9.26
N GLU A 12 5.84 3.24 -9.67
CA GLU A 12 6.62 4.21 -8.90
C GLU A 12 5.90 5.55 -8.79
N THR A 13 5.34 6.03 -9.90
CA THR A 13 4.59 7.29 -9.95
C THR A 13 3.29 7.17 -9.15
N LEU A 14 2.54 6.06 -9.32
CA LEU A 14 1.29 5.85 -8.59
C LEU A 14 1.53 5.75 -7.08
N LYS A 15 2.59 5.03 -6.67
CA LYS A 15 3.06 5.01 -5.28
C LYS A 15 3.34 6.43 -4.77
N GLY A 16 4.07 7.25 -5.56
CA GLY A 16 4.39 8.62 -5.18
C GLY A 16 3.14 9.46 -4.91
N HIS A 17 2.15 9.40 -5.80
CA HIS A 17 0.86 10.08 -5.62
C HIS A 17 0.11 9.59 -4.36
N ALA A 18 0.09 8.27 -4.13
CA ALA A 18 -0.53 7.69 -2.95
C ALA A 18 0.15 8.18 -1.66
N ILE A 19 1.48 8.21 -1.59
CA ILE A 19 2.22 8.72 -0.44
C ILE A 19 1.86 10.19 -0.18
N THR A 20 1.85 11.04 -1.21
CA THR A 20 1.45 12.46 -1.04
C THR A 20 0.04 12.59 -0.48
N ALA A 21 -0.92 11.81 -0.97
CA ALA A 21 -2.29 11.84 -0.45
C ALA A 21 -2.38 11.36 1.02
N LEU A 22 -1.58 10.36 1.41
CA LEU A 22 -1.47 9.91 2.80
C LEU A 22 -0.87 11.01 3.71
N GLU A 23 0.16 11.71 3.24
CA GLU A 23 0.81 12.81 3.98
C GLU A 23 -0.11 14.05 4.11
N ASP A 24 -0.86 14.37 3.07
CA ASP A 24 -1.83 15.47 3.06
C ASP A 24 -2.94 15.24 4.09
N THR A 25 -3.34 13.99 4.29
CA THR A 25 -4.34 13.56 5.27
C THR A 25 -3.79 13.33 6.67
N LYS A 26 -2.47 13.54 6.87
CA LYS A 26 -1.78 13.34 8.15
C LYS A 26 -1.81 11.89 8.66
N ALA A 27 -1.83 10.93 7.75
CA ALA A 27 -1.54 9.55 8.09
C ALA A 27 -0.10 9.43 8.67
N GLN A 28 0.08 8.51 9.61
CA GLN A 28 1.32 8.32 10.34
C GLN A 28 2.06 7.07 9.85
N ASP A 29 3.37 7.02 10.11
CA ASP A 29 4.21 5.84 9.91
C ASP A 29 4.05 5.16 8.55
N ILE A 30 3.98 5.96 7.48
CA ILE A 30 3.78 5.49 6.11
C ILE A 30 5.00 4.66 5.70
N ALA A 31 4.84 3.33 5.69
CA ALA A 31 5.83 2.39 5.21
C ALA A 31 5.54 2.02 3.75
N THR A 32 6.61 1.84 2.98
CA THR A 32 6.55 1.31 1.62
C THR A 32 7.38 0.04 1.56
N LEU A 33 6.76 -1.05 1.11
CA LEU A 33 7.40 -2.34 0.92
C LEU A 33 7.42 -2.65 -0.58
N ASP A 34 8.63 -2.83 -1.13
CA ASP A 34 8.82 -3.36 -2.47
C ASP A 34 8.69 -4.88 -2.41
N VAL A 35 7.61 -5.40 -3.00
CA VAL A 35 7.31 -6.84 -2.99
C VAL A 35 7.51 -7.48 -4.36
N ARG A 36 8.12 -6.74 -5.32
CA ARG A 36 8.48 -7.27 -6.63
C ARG A 36 9.46 -8.44 -6.48
N GLY A 37 9.17 -9.55 -7.14
CA GLY A 37 9.96 -10.78 -7.03
C GLY A 37 9.76 -11.56 -5.73
N ILE A 38 8.89 -11.07 -4.83
CA ILE A 38 8.44 -11.75 -3.61
C ILE A 38 7.00 -12.26 -3.77
N SER A 39 6.16 -11.44 -4.42
CA SER A 39 4.75 -11.67 -4.66
C SER A 39 4.35 -11.17 -6.05
N ASP A 40 3.40 -11.86 -6.68
CA ASP A 40 2.77 -11.42 -7.94
C ASP A 40 1.51 -10.58 -7.70
N VAL A 41 1.15 -10.33 -6.43
CA VAL A 41 -0.10 -9.64 -6.06
C VAL A 41 -0.05 -8.14 -6.38
N ALA A 42 1.09 -7.48 -6.14
CA ALA A 42 1.31 -6.06 -6.41
C ALA A 42 2.82 -5.81 -6.55
N ASP A 43 3.21 -4.62 -7.02
CA ASP A 43 4.62 -4.18 -6.99
C ASP A 43 4.98 -3.57 -5.63
N PHE A 44 4.07 -2.76 -5.06
CA PHE A 44 4.26 -2.13 -3.75
C PHE A 44 3.10 -2.38 -2.79
N LEU A 45 3.44 -2.60 -1.52
CA LEU A 45 2.51 -2.44 -0.41
C LEU A 45 2.83 -1.15 0.33
N LEU A 46 1.83 -0.33 0.56
CA LEU A 46 1.92 0.85 1.41
C LEU A 46 1.13 0.56 2.68
N ILE A 47 1.72 0.84 3.85
CA ILE A 47 1.06 0.66 5.14
C ILE A 47 1.11 1.99 5.87
N ALA A 48 -0.05 2.54 6.22
CA ALA A 48 -0.17 3.81 6.90
C ALA A 48 -1.05 3.67 8.16
N THR A 49 -0.69 4.41 9.20
CA THR A 49 -1.41 4.41 10.47
C THR A 49 -2.37 5.60 10.56
N GLY A 50 -3.62 5.33 10.95
CA GLY A 50 -4.61 6.33 11.36
C GLY A 50 -4.77 6.38 12.87
N THR A 51 -4.97 7.59 13.41
CA THR A 51 -5.07 7.84 14.87
C THR A 51 -6.43 7.52 15.49
N SER A 52 -7.45 7.28 14.66
CA SER A 52 -8.79 6.86 15.08
C SER A 52 -9.53 6.21 13.91
N ASP A 53 -10.61 5.48 14.15
CA ASP A 53 -11.37 4.79 13.09
C ASP A 53 -11.96 5.81 12.09
N ARG A 54 -12.38 6.97 12.62
CA ARG A 54 -12.79 8.12 11.80
C ARG A 54 -11.64 8.61 10.93
N HIS A 55 -10.43 8.67 11.48
CA HIS A 55 -9.24 9.11 10.75
C HIS A 55 -8.83 8.08 9.69
N VAL A 56 -8.83 6.78 10.00
CA VAL A 56 -8.62 5.69 9.03
C VAL A 56 -9.58 5.82 7.85
N GLY A 57 -10.89 5.95 8.12
CA GLY A 57 -11.88 6.16 7.07
C GLY A 57 -11.70 7.47 6.29
N ALA A 58 -11.23 8.53 6.92
CA ALA A 58 -10.96 9.80 6.24
C ALA A 58 -9.73 9.71 5.34
N VAL A 59 -8.63 9.12 5.80
CA VAL A 59 -7.41 8.88 5.02
C VAL A 59 -7.73 8.05 3.78
N ALA A 60 -8.44 6.93 3.95
CA ALA A 60 -8.81 6.06 2.83
C ALA A 60 -9.66 6.78 1.77
N ARG A 61 -10.73 7.46 2.18
CA ARG A 61 -11.59 8.20 1.24
C ARG A 61 -10.85 9.31 0.53
N ASN A 62 -10.09 10.13 1.28
CA ASN A 62 -9.32 11.23 0.69
C ASN A 62 -8.25 10.72 -0.27
N LEU A 63 -7.59 9.58 0.02
CA LEU A 63 -6.66 8.96 -0.93
C LEU A 63 -7.35 8.61 -2.24
N VAL A 64 -8.53 7.98 -2.18
CA VAL A 64 -9.30 7.61 -3.38
C VAL A 64 -9.78 8.85 -4.13
N ASP A 65 -10.27 9.86 -3.42
CA ASP A 65 -10.75 11.11 -4.01
C ASP A 65 -9.60 11.89 -4.67
N ASP A 66 -8.45 12.04 -3.99
CA ASP A 66 -7.29 12.77 -4.51
C ASP A 66 -6.70 12.09 -5.74
N LEU A 67 -6.50 10.76 -5.70
CA LEU A 67 -5.95 10.03 -6.85
C LEU A 67 -6.90 10.11 -8.06
N ARG A 68 -8.21 10.05 -7.83
CA ARG A 68 -9.21 10.24 -8.88
C ARG A 68 -9.20 11.65 -9.45
N ASP A 69 -9.27 12.65 -8.59
CA ASP A 69 -9.54 14.04 -9.02
C ASP A 69 -8.29 14.73 -9.56
N LYS A 70 -7.11 14.41 -9.00
CA LYS A 70 -5.81 14.99 -9.42
C LYS A 70 -5.13 14.20 -10.53
N HIS A 71 -5.32 12.88 -10.58
CA HIS A 71 -4.56 11.99 -11.46
C HIS A 71 -5.42 11.11 -12.37
N GLY A 72 -6.74 11.09 -12.19
CA GLY A 72 -7.65 10.25 -12.98
C GLY A 72 -7.62 8.76 -12.60
N GLU A 73 -6.94 8.42 -11.50
CA GLU A 73 -6.71 7.04 -11.09
C GLU A 73 -7.84 6.52 -10.20
N ARG A 74 -8.28 5.28 -10.43
CA ARG A 74 -9.36 4.66 -9.65
C ARG A 74 -8.90 3.34 -9.08
N PRO A 75 -9.24 3.03 -7.82
CA PRO A 75 -8.95 1.72 -7.27
C PRO A 75 -9.79 0.66 -8.00
N ILE A 76 -9.23 -0.54 -8.11
CA ILE A 76 -9.93 -1.77 -8.47
C ILE A 76 -10.98 -2.08 -7.41
N GLY A 77 -10.64 -1.90 -6.14
CA GLY A 77 -11.53 -2.16 -5.01
C GLY A 77 -11.10 -1.44 -3.73
N VAL A 78 -12.07 -1.25 -2.84
CA VAL A 78 -11.87 -0.75 -1.48
C VAL A 78 -12.61 -1.68 -0.54
N GLU A 79 -11.91 -2.22 0.46
CA GLU A 79 -12.44 -3.20 1.40
C GLU A 79 -12.24 -2.74 2.85
N GLY A 80 -13.15 -3.15 3.74
CA GLY A 80 -13.08 -2.80 5.17
C GLY A 80 -13.69 -1.45 5.53
N GLU A 81 -14.41 -0.78 4.62
CA GLU A 81 -15.15 0.45 4.95
C GLU A 81 -16.35 0.19 5.88
N GLY A 82 -16.67 1.16 6.73
CA GLY A 82 -17.86 1.11 7.59
C GLY A 82 -17.65 1.76 8.96
N SER A 83 -18.65 1.60 9.84
CA SER A 83 -18.57 2.04 11.23
C SER A 83 -17.56 1.21 12.00
N GLY A 84 -16.58 1.86 12.63
CA GLY A 84 -15.51 1.17 13.35
C GLY A 84 -14.43 0.57 12.45
N ALA A 85 -14.29 1.07 11.21
CA ALA A 85 -13.23 0.65 10.30
C ALA A 85 -11.86 1.00 10.91
N ASP A 86 -11.20 -0.02 11.45
CA ASP A 86 -9.86 0.04 12.01
C ASP A 86 -8.80 -0.43 11.00
N TRP A 87 -9.23 -1.02 9.88
CA TRP A 87 -8.38 -1.38 8.74
C TRP A 87 -9.17 -1.28 7.44
N ILE A 88 -8.68 -0.43 6.53
CA ILE A 88 -9.16 -0.34 5.15
C ILE A 88 -8.04 -0.74 4.19
N LEU A 89 -8.39 -1.54 3.17
CA LEU A 89 -7.52 -1.92 2.07
C LEU A 89 -8.00 -1.24 0.79
N ILE A 90 -7.07 -0.64 0.03
CA ILE A 90 -7.36 0.03 -1.24
C ILE A 90 -6.43 -0.57 -2.29
N ASP A 91 -7.01 -1.20 -3.30
CA ASP A 91 -6.29 -1.94 -4.34
C ASP A 91 -6.26 -1.16 -5.66
N TYR A 92 -5.07 -0.85 -6.18
CA TYR A 92 -4.85 -0.27 -7.51
C TYR A 92 -4.13 -1.25 -8.46
N GLY A 93 -4.03 -2.53 -8.10
CA GLY A 93 -3.39 -3.60 -8.85
C GLY A 93 -1.87 -3.60 -8.73
N VAL A 94 -1.20 -2.50 -9.09
CA VAL A 94 0.26 -2.38 -8.99
C VAL A 94 0.72 -1.86 -7.62
N ILE A 95 -0.17 -1.18 -6.90
CA ILE A 95 0.02 -0.83 -5.48
C ILE A 95 -1.20 -1.26 -4.68
N ILE A 96 -0.97 -1.67 -3.44
CA ILE A 96 -2.03 -1.89 -2.45
C ILE A 96 -1.72 -1.03 -1.24
N VAL A 97 -2.71 -0.28 -0.78
CA VAL A 97 -2.59 0.61 0.37
C VAL A 97 -3.41 0.06 1.53
N HIS A 98 -2.76 -0.18 2.65
CA HIS A 98 -3.36 -0.53 3.92
C HIS A 98 -3.38 0.71 4.82
N VAL A 99 -4.57 1.11 5.28
CA VAL A 99 -4.72 2.16 6.28
C VAL A 99 -5.27 1.52 7.54
N MET A 100 -4.51 1.52 8.63
CA MET A 100 -4.82 0.77 9.84
C MET A 100 -4.78 1.65 11.10
N ARG A 101 -5.50 1.24 12.14
CA ARG A 101 -5.23 1.65 13.51
C ARG A 101 -3.90 1.06 13.98
N GLU A 102 -3.23 1.78 14.86
CA GLU A 102 -1.95 1.35 15.44
C GLU A 102 -2.06 -0.04 16.09
N GLU A 103 -3.14 -0.28 16.82
CA GLU A 103 -3.40 -1.55 17.49
C GLU A 103 -3.57 -2.70 16.48
N THR A 104 -4.26 -2.43 15.37
CA THR A 104 -4.51 -3.40 14.30
C THR A 104 -3.23 -3.69 13.51
N ARG A 105 -2.45 -2.66 13.16
CA ARG A 105 -1.14 -2.81 12.51
C ARG A 105 -0.18 -3.61 13.38
N SER A 106 -0.13 -3.33 14.68
CA SER A 106 0.69 -4.08 15.63
C SER A 106 0.27 -5.54 15.77
N TYR A 107 -1.04 -5.83 15.71
CA TYR A 107 -1.55 -7.20 15.82
C TYR A 107 -1.23 -8.05 14.59
N TYR A 108 -1.38 -7.49 13.38
CA TYR A 108 -1.14 -8.20 12.13
C TYR A 108 0.32 -8.17 11.66
N ASP A 109 1.09 -7.16 12.10
CA ASP A 109 2.53 -6.99 11.86
C ASP A 109 2.98 -7.31 10.43
N LEU A 110 2.26 -6.73 9.46
CA LEU A 110 2.55 -6.93 8.04
C LEU A 110 3.96 -6.44 7.68
N ASP A 111 4.44 -5.41 8.37
CA ASP A 111 5.79 -4.88 8.25
C ASP A 111 6.85 -5.99 8.45
N THR A 112 6.74 -6.78 9.53
CA THR A 112 7.65 -7.91 9.78
C THR A 112 7.41 -9.06 8.82
N LEU A 113 6.16 -9.48 8.59
CA LEU A 113 5.82 -10.62 7.72
C LEU A 113 6.45 -10.47 6.33
N TRP A 114 6.25 -9.32 5.70
CA TRP A 114 6.79 -9.04 4.38
C TRP A 114 8.29 -8.74 4.41
N GLY A 115 8.78 -8.12 5.49
CA GLY A 115 10.21 -7.89 5.70
C GLY A 115 11.03 -9.18 5.84
N GLU A 116 10.53 -10.18 6.57
CA GLU A 116 11.17 -11.49 6.72
C GLU A 116 11.20 -12.24 5.39
N ARG A 117 10.07 -12.28 4.68
CA ARG A 117 10.00 -12.96 3.37
C ARG A 117 10.95 -12.33 2.34
N ALA A 118 11.08 -11.00 2.35
CA ALA A 118 12.06 -10.29 1.53
C ALA A 118 13.51 -10.72 1.87
N ARG A 119 13.84 -10.80 3.16
CA ARG A 119 15.16 -11.23 3.64
C ARG A 119 15.46 -12.67 3.25
N GLU A 120 14.52 -13.59 3.42
CA GLU A 120 14.70 -15.01 3.06
C GLU A 120 15.02 -15.18 1.57
N LEU A 121 14.29 -14.50 0.69
CA LEU A 121 14.52 -14.59 -0.76
C LEU A 121 15.87 -13.99 -1.17
N LEU A 122 16.30 -12.90 -0.51
CA LEU A 122 17.64 -12.34 -0.72
C LEU A 122 18.74 -13.34 -0.33
N LEU A 123 18.58 -14.02 0.81
CA LEU A 123 19.55 -15.03 1.26
C LEU A 123 19.59 -16.24 0.31
N GLN A 124 18.44 -16.71 -0.17
CA GLN A 124 18.37 -17.82 -1.15
C GLN A 124 19.05 -17.47 -2.47
N HIS A 125 18.85 -16.25 -2.98
CA HIS A 125 19.55 -15.79 -4.18
C HIS A 125 21.07 -15.68 -3.99
N GLN A 126 21.54 -15.22 -2.82
CA GLN A 126 22.98 -15.13 -2.53
C GLN A 126 23.64 -16.50 -2.42
N GLN A 127 22.91 -17.54 -1.99
CA GLN A 127 23.41 -18.91 -1.91
C GLN A 127 23.40 -19.67 -3.25
N GLN A 128 22.75 -19.12 -4.27
CA GLN A 128 22.61 -19.73 -5.60
C GLN A 128 23.45 -19.04 -6.69
N GLN A 129 24.21 -17.99 -6.36
CA GLN A 129 25.17 -17.41 -7.29
C GLN A 129 26.54 -18.11 -7.14
N PRO A 130 27.15 -18.62 -8.24
CA PRO A 130 28.44 -19.28 -8.20
C PRO A 130 29.61 -18.34 -7.92
#